data_AF-A0A964JCL9-F1
#
_entry.id   AF-A0A964JCL9-F1
#
_cell.length_a   1.000
_cell.length_b   1.000
_cell.length_c   1.000
_cell.angle_alpha   90.00
_cell.angle_beta   90.00
_cell.angle_gamma   90.00
#
_symmetry.space_group_name_H-M   'P 1'
#
loop_
_entity.id
_entity.type
_entity.pdbx_description
1 polymer ?
#
loop_
_entity_poly.entity_id
_entity_poly.type
_entity_poly.pdbx_seq_one_letter_code
_entity_poly.pdbx_strand_id
1 'polypeptide(L)'
;MPRPPATVNPSSDLVPWVAYSILIDGDAITDVSGNTYSGIASAGTLNFLTRDKAPPTLVDASPAHEASGVALSASIILTFSEDVHAGIGTIDLVRTATRVIDRDR
;
A
#
# COMPACT_ATOMS: atom_id res chain seq x y z
N MET A 1 -6.19 -34.40 20.10
CA MET A 1 -6.78 -33.43 19.14
C MET A 1 -6.18 -32.05 19.41
N PRO A 2 -5.93 -31.20 18.40
CA PRO A 2 -5.49 -29.82 18.61
C PRO A 2 -6.60 -29.00 19.29
N ARG A 3 -6.23 -28.09 20.20
CA ARG A 3 -7.18 -27.14 20.78
C ARG A 3 -7.47 -26.03 19.74
N PRO A 4 -8.75 -25.70 19.47
CA PRO A 4 -9.08 -24.63 18.53
C PRO A 4 -8.63 -23.26 19.07
N PRO A 5 -8.24 -22.32 18.20
CA PRO A 5 -7.84 -20.98 18.60
C PRO A 5 -9.05 -20.13 19.03
N ALA A 6 -8.80 -19.11 19.85
CA ALA A 6 -9.73 -17.99 20.02
C ALA A 6 -9.51 -16.97 18.88
N THR A 7 -10.59 -16.46 18.30
CA THR A 7 -10.53 -15.52 17.17
C THR A 7 -11.25 -14.24 17.53
N VAL A 8 -10.58 -13.11 17.30
CA VAL A 8 -11.16 -11.76 17.41
C VAL A 8 -11.29 -11.20 16.01
N ASN A 9 -12.52 -10.88 15.60
CA ASN A 9 -12.82 -10.29 14.30
C ASN A 9 -13.23 -8.82 14.49
N PRO A 10 -12.43 -7.85 14.03
CA PRO A 10 -12.84 -6.44 14.01
C PRO A 10 -14.16 -6.25 13.24
N SER A 11 -15.00 -5.31 13.68
CA SER A 11 -16.27 -5.00 13.00
C SER A 11 -16.10 -4.20 11.70
N SER A 12 -14.89 -3.76 11.40
CA SER A 12 -14.51 -3.03 10.20
C SER A 12 -13.06 -3.33 9.85
N ASP A 13 -12.68 -3.07 8.60
CA ASP A 13 -11.30 -3.16 8.16
C ASP A 13 -10.40 -2.28 9.03
N LEU A 14 -9.21 -2.79 9.34
CA LEU A 14 -8.18 -2.01 10.01
C LEU A 14 -7.65 -0.93 9.06
N VAL A 15 -7.27 0.21 9.64
CA VAL A 15 -6.73 1.34 8.87
C VAL A 15 -5.31 1.00 8.41
N PRO A 16 -4.96 1.17 7.12
CA PRO A 16 -3.61 0.93 6.60
C PRO A 16 -2.55 1.80 7.28
N TRP A 17 -1.32 1.30 7.35
CA TRP A 17 -0.17 2.00 7.94
C TRP A 17 -0.36 2.49 9.40
N VAL A 18 -1.25 1.83 10.17
CA VAL A 18 -1.50 2.12 11.58
C VAL A 18 -1.04 0.97 12.47
N ALA A 19 -0.41 1.31 13.60
CA ALA A 19 -0.03 0.35 14.62
C ALA A 19 -1.22 0.04 15.53
N TYR A 20 -1.48 -1.25 15.73
CA TYR A 20 -2.51 -1.74 16.64
C TYR A 20 -1.88 -2.61 17.73
N SER A 21 -2.45 -2.52 18.94
CA SER A 21 -2.07 -3.34 20.08
C SER A 21 -3.27 -4.15 20.54
N ILE A 22 -3.04 -5.40 20.92
CA ILE A 22 -4.05 -6.26 21.52
C ILE A 22 -3.86 -6.22 23.03
N LEU A 23 -4.88 -5.72 23.72
CA LEU A 23 -5.00 -5.78 25.17
C LEU A 23 -6.01 -6.86 25.52
N ILE A 24 -5.72 -7.62 26.57
CA ILE A 24 -6.58 -8.68 27.08
C ILE A 24 -6.67 -8.46 28.59
N ASP A 25 -7.87 -8.22 29.11
CA ASP A 25 -8.02 -8.11 30.55
C ASP A 25 -7.76 -9.46 31.23
N GLY A 26 -7.28 -9.40 32.48
CA GLY A 26 -7.28 -10.58 33.33
C GLY A 26 -8.69 -11.17 33.38
N ASP A 27 -8.79 -12.48 33.23
CA ASP A 27 -10.06 -13.23 33.23
C ASP A 27 -10.92 -13.13 31.95
N ALA A 28 -10.50 -12.38 30.93
CA ALA A 28 -11.18 -12.35 29.63
C ALA A 28 -11.16 -13.72 28.89
N ILE A 29 -10.26 -14.61 29.29
CA ILE A 29 -10.16 -15.98 28.79
C ILE A 29 -10.10 -16.92 30.00
N THR A 30 -10.95 -17.94 30.00
CA THR A 30 -10.98 -19.00 31.03
C THR A 30 -10.97 -20.36 30.35
N ASP A 31 -10.28 -21.34 30.92
CA ASP A 31 -10.37 -22.72 30.44
C ASP A 31 -11.60 -23.47 30.99
N VAL A 32 -11.81 -24.69 30.52
CA VAL A 32 -12.96 -25.54 30.92
C VAL A 32 -12.91 -25.97 32.39
N SER A 33 -11.76 -25.82 33.04
CA SER A 33 -11.55 -26.14 34.46
C SER A 33 -11.67 -24.92 35.36
N GLY A 34 -11.91 -23.73 34.79
CA GLY A 34 -12.05 -22.47 35.52
C GLY A 34 -10.74 -21.70 35.74
N ASN A 35 -9.62 -22.11 35.14
CA ASN A 35 -8.37 -21.35 35.24
C ASN A 35 -8.42 -20.14 34.31
N THR A 36 -8.13 -18.96 34.84
CA THR A 36 -8.16 -17.71 34.07
C THR A 36 -6.80 -17.34 33.49
N TYR A 37 -6.82 -16.72 32.32
CA TYR A 37 -5.63 -16.12 31.72
C TYR A 37 -5.38 -14.75 32.35
N SER A 38 -4.12 -14.49 32.74
CA SER A 38 -3.74 -13.23 33.40
C SER A 38 -3.86 -11.98 32.51
N GLY A 39 -4.07 -12.15 31.20
CA GLY A 39 -4.26 -11.06 30.26
C GLY A 39 -2.96 -10.49 29.67
N ILE A 40 -3.12 -9.43 28.88
CA ILE A 40 -2.09 -8.60 28.26
C ILE A 40 -2.45 -7.13 28.54
N ALA A 41 -1.77 -6.52 29.51
CA ALA A 41 -2.02 -5.12 29.89
C ALA A 41 -1.10 -4.11 29.16
N SER A 42 0.01 -4.57 28.59
CA SER A 42 0.98 -3.70 27.91
C SER A 42 0.78 -3.72 26.41
N ALA A 43 0.59 -2.55 25.82
CA ALA A 43 0.48 -2.35 24.37
C ALA A 43 1.73 -2.84 23.59
N GLY A 44 2.88 -2.97 24.26
CA GLY A 44 4.13 -3.46 23.68
C GLY A 44 4.22 -4.99 23.57
N THR A 45 3.36 -5.75 24.25
CA THR A 45 3.47 -7.22 24.32
C THR A 45 2.96 -7.91 23.07
N LEU A 46 1.81 -7.48 22.55
CA LEU A 46 1.24 -7.99 21.31
C LEU A 46 0.76 -6.82 20.46
N ASN A 47 1.56 -6.44 19.48
CA ASN A 47 1.26 -5.38 18.52
C ASN A 47 1.69 -5.77 17.12
N PHE A 48 1.11 -5.08 16.15
CA PHE A 48 1.44 -5.23 14.74
C PHE A 48 1.18 -3.91 14.00
N LEU A 49 1.84 -3.76 12.86
CA LEU A 49 1.61 -2.66 11.93
C LEU A 49 0.84 -3.21 10.73
N THR A 50 -0.28 -2.57 10.38
CA THR A 50 -1.02 -2.94 9.17
C THR A 50 -0.25 -2.55 7.91
N ARG A 51 -0.43 -3.32 6.83
CA ARG A 51 0.17 -3.03 5.52
C ARG A 51 -0.28 -1.66 5.00
N ASP A 52 0.57 -1.04 4.17
CA ASP A 52 0.17 0.05 3.31
C ASP A 52 -0.85 -0.41 2.23
N LYS A 53 -1.77 0.50 1.90
CA LYS A 53 -2.80 0.35 0.85
C LYS A 53 -2.90 1.60 -0.04
N ALA A 54 -2.09 2.64 0.21
CA ALA A 54 -2.01 3.76 -0.71
C ALA A 54 -1.47 3.25 -2.06
N PRO A 55 -2.06 3.65 -3.20
CA PRO A 55 -1.51 3.32 -4.50
C PRO A 55 -0.29 4.20 -4.82
N PRO A 56 0.62 3.74 -5.69
CA PRO A 56 1.75 4.56 -6.11
C PRO A 56 1.23 5.72 -6.96
N THR A 57 1.84 6.89 -6.78
CA THR A 57 1.56 8.08 -7.59
C THR A 57 2.82 8.49 -8.34
N LEU A 58 2.67 9.01 -9.57
CA LEU A 58 3.79 9.53 -10.33
C LEU A 58 4.23 10.85 -9.69
N VAL A 59 5.46 10.90 -9.20
CA VAL A 59 6.05 12.07 -8.53
C VAL A 59 6.83 12.90 -9.52
N ASP A 60 7.58 12.24 -10.41
CA ASP A 60 8.40 12.92 -11.41
C ASP A 60 8.54 12.06 -12.68
N ALA A 61 8.82 12.73 -13.79
CA ALA A 61 9.12 12.10 -15.05
C ALA A 61 10.25 12.84 -15.77
N SER A 62 11.16 12.06 -16.34
CA SER A 62 12.22 12.58 -17.22
C SER A 62 12.13 11.86 -18.57
N PRO A 63 12.04 12.58 -19.70
CA PRO A 63 11.93 14.04 -19.82
C PRO A 63 10.69 14.60 -19.11
N ALA A 64 10.81 15.83 -18.59
CA ALA A 64 9.69 16.50 -17.94
C ALA A 64 8.54 16.75 -18.92
N HIS A 65 7.33 16.92 -18.39
CA HIS A 65 6.18 17.34 -19.19
C HIS A 65 6.49 18.61 -19.98
N GLU A 66 6.16 18.62 -21.27
CA GLU A 66 6.44 19.71 -22.22
C GLU A 66 7.95 20.04 -22.42
N ALA A 67 8.86 19.14 -22.03
CA ALA A 67 10.28 19.34 -22.32
C ALA A 67 10.54 19.42 -23.84
N SER A 68 11.12 20.53 -24.28
CA SER A 68 11.53 20.75 -25.67
C SER A 68 13.01 20.42 -25.87
N GLY A 69 13.40 20.01 -27.08
CA GLY A 69 14.81 19.76 -27.40
C GLY A 69 15.40 18.54 -26.70
N VAL A 70 14.56 17.61 -26.25
CA VAL A 70 14.99 16.34 -25.66
C VAL A 70 15.87 15.57 -26.65
N ALA A 71 17.04 15.13 -26.19
CA ALA A 71 17.95 14.34 -27.02
C ALA A 71 17.26 13.07 -27.53
N LEU A 72 17.49 12.70 -28.79
CA LEU A 72 16.87 11.51 -29.40
C LEU A 72 17.27 10.19 -28.71
N SER A 73 18.35 10.20 -27.93
CA SER A 73 18.83 9.07 -27.13
C SER A 73 18.43 9.14 -25.66
N ALA A 74 17.56 10.07 -25.27
CA ALA A 74 17.13 10.21 -23.88
C ALA A 74 16.36 8.98 -23.41
N SER A 75 16.65 8.54 -22.19
CA SER A 75 15.85 7.50 -21.52
C SER A 75 14.61 8.11 -20.89
N ILE A 76 13.53 7.32 -20.83
CA ILE A 76 12.32 7.69 -20.09
C ILE A 76 12.44 7.12 -18.69
N ILE A 77 12.37 7.98 -17.68
CA ILE A 77 12.45 7.63 -16.26
C ILE A 77 11.18 8.13 -15.59
N LEU A 78 10.48 7.23 -14.90
CA LEU A 78 9.31 7.54 -14.10
C LEU A 78 9.65 7.28 -12.62
N THR A 79 9.45 8.28 -11.77
CA THR A 79 9.68 8.18 -10.34
C THR A 79 8.34 8.19 -9.61
N PHE A 80 8.11 7.19 -8.77
CA PHE A 80 6.87 7.01 -8.03
C PHE A 80 7.03 7.35 -6.55
N SER A 81 5.90 7.55 -5.86
CA SER A 81 5.85 7.88 -4.44
C SER A 81 6.24 6.74 -3.50
N GLU A 82 6.37 5.53 -4.02
CA GLU A 82 6.76 4.31 -3.29
C GLU A 82 7.44 3.31 -4.24
N ASP A 83 7.98 2.23 -3.68
CA ASP A 83 8.58 1.14 -4.46
C ASP A 83 7.52 0.47 -5.34
N VAL A 84 7.82 0.33 -6.63
CA VAL A 84 6.89 -0.23 -7.62
C VAL A 84 7.44 -1.51 -8.26
N HIS A 85 6.52 -2.36 -8.72
CA HIS A 85 6.81 -3.54 -9.52
C HIS A 85 5.93 -3.54 -10.78
N ALA A 86 6.33 -4.25 -11.82
CA ALA A 86 5.54 -4.35 -13.05
C ALA A 86 4.20 -5.05 -12.80
N GLY A 87 3.11 -4.44 -13.28
CA GLY A 87 1.78 -5.05 -13.34
C GLY A 87 1.54 -5.84 -14.64
N ILE A 88 0.29 -6.21 -14.89
CA ILE A 88 -0.12 -6.95 -16.11
C ILE A 88 -0.49 -6.05 -17.30
N GLY A 89 -0.44 -4.72 -17.13
CA GLY A 89 -0.77 -3.75 -18.17
C GLY A 89 0.41 -3.39 -19.09
N THR A 90 0.17 -2.50 -20.04
CA THR A 90 1.19 -1.96 -20.96
C THR A 90 1.52 -0.49 -20.65
N ILE A 91 2.72 -0.07 -21.03
CA ILE A 91 3.13 1.34 -21.08
C ILE A 91 3.35 1.70 -22.55
N ASP A 92 2.47 2.54 -23.09
CA ASP A 92 2.53 2.95 -24.49
C ASP A 92 3.27 4.27 -24.66
N LEU A 93 4.25 4.29 -25.56
CA LEU A 93 4.89 5.53 -26.00
C LEU A 93 4.28 5.98 -27.33
N VAL A 94 3.53 7.08 -27.29
CA VAL A 94 2.79 7.59 -28.46
C VAL A 94 3.43 8.88 -28.96
N ARG A 95 3.57 9.02 -30.28
CA ARG A 95 3.93 10.30 -30.90
C ARG A 95 2.70 11.18 -30.99
N THR A 96 2.68 12.29 -30.24
CA THR A 96 1.64 13.31 -30.38
C THR A 96 1.90 14.10 -31.66
N ALA A 97 1.15 13.83 -32.72
CA ALA A 97 1.22 14.64 -33.93
C ALA A 97 0.22 15.81 -33.83
N THR A 98 0.71 17.06 -33.81
CA THR A 98 -0.08 18.19 -34.33
C THR A 98 0.05 18.20 -35.84
N ARG A 99 -0.90 17.55 -36.53
CA ARG A 99 -1.02 17.68 -37.98
C ARG A 99 -1.82 18.94 -38.31
N VAL A 100 -1.16 20.09 -38.42
CA VAL A 100 -1.72 21.18 -39.25
C VAL A 100 -1.21 20.96 -40.67
N ILE A 101 -2.06 20.36 -41.50
CA ILE A 101 -1.86 20.37 -42.94
C ILE A 101 -2.75 21.47 -43.47
N ASP A 102 -2.11 22.60 -43.73
CA ASP A 102 -2.61 23.72 -44.51
C ASP A 102 -3.62 24.68 -43.86
N ARG A 103 -3.34 25.99 -44.00
CA ARG A 103 -4.35 27.03 -44.07
C ARG A 103 -4.17 27.73 -45.41
N ASP A 104 -5.13 27.46 -46.28
CA ASP A 104 -5.31 27.94 -47.64
C ASP A 104 -5.11 29.47 -47.81
N ARG A 105 -4.18 29.87 -48.69
CA ARG A 105 -4.44 30.46 -50.02
C ARG A 105 -3.14 30.77 -50.77
#